data_AF-A0A9C6U158-F1
#
_entry.id   AF-A0A9C6U158-F1
#
_cell.length_a   1.000
_cell.length_b   1.000
_cell.length_c   1.000
_cell.angle_alpha   90.00
_cell.angle_beta   90.00
_cell.angle_gamma   90.00
#
_symmetry.space_group_name_H-M   'P 1'
#
loop_
_entity.id
_entity.type
_entity.pdbx_description
1 polymer ?
#
loop_
_entity_poly.entity_id
_entity_poly.type
_entity_poly.pdbx_seq_one_letter_code
_entity_poly.pdbx_strand_id
1 'polypeptide(L)' 'MRERLKMVPGLPAYEWWATPPDEVLLRVYVFNVTNQQDFESGRTNKLHMQEVGPFIFR' A
#
# COMPACT_ATOMS: atom_id res chain seq x y z
N MET A 1 -34.55 0.07 -8.66
CA MET A 1 -33.31 0.31 -7.89
C MET A 1 -32.16 -0.66 -8.21
N ARG A 2 -32.40 -1.95 -8.55
CA ARG A 2 -31.33 -2.93 -8.86
C ARG A 2 -30.62 -2.77 -10.21
N GLU A 3 -31.21 -2.03 -11.15
CA GLU A 3 -30.64 -1.93 -12.51
C GLU A 3 -29.35 -1.10 -12.58
N ARG A 4 -29.14 -0.15 -11.66
CA ARG A 4 -27.94 0.72 -11.65
C ARG A 4 -26.65 0.01 -11.22
N LEU A 5 -26.76 -1.23 -10.72
CA LEU A 5 -25.63 -2.05 -10.27
C LEU A 5 -25.18 -3.07 -11.33
N LYS A 6 -25.81 -3.10 -12.52
CA LYS A 6 -25.38 -3.97 -13.61
C LYS A 6 -24.07 -3.46 -14.22
N MET A 7 -23.14 -4.38 -14.48
CA MET A 7 -21.84 -4.09 -15.10
C MET A 7 -21.97 -4.03 -16.63
N VAL A 8 -22.60 -2.96 -17.13
CA VAL A 8 -22.83 -2.72 -18.56
C VAL A 8 -22.41 -1.28 -18.89
N PRO A 9 -21.77 -1.01 -20.06
CA PRO A 9 -21.41 0.34 -20.49
C PRO A 9 -22.58 1.33 -20.42
N GLY A 10 -22.32 2.54 -19.93
CA GLY A 10 -23.33 3.58 -19.72
C GLY A 10 -24.07 3.51 -18.38
N LEU A 11 -23.84 2.47 -17.56
CA LEU A 11 -24.35 2.39 -16.19
C LEU A 11 -23.26 2.76 -15.16
N PRO A 12 -23.63 3.40 -14.03
CA PRO A 12 -22.65 3.90 -13.06
C PRO A 12 -21.66 2.86 -12.53
N ALA A 13 -22.12 1.63 -12.28
CA ALA A 13 -21.26 0.56 -11.76
C ALA A 13 -20.11 0.20 -12.72
N TYR A 14 -20.37 0.19 -14.03
CA TYR A 14 -19.34 -0.08 -15.02
C TYR A 14 -18.37 1.10 -15.17
N GLU A 15 -18.89 2.33 -15.27
CA GLU A 15 -18.07 3.53 -15.47
C GLU A 15 -17.14 3.78 -14.28
N TRP A 16 -17.61 3.63 -13.04
CA TRP A 16 -16.77 3.81 -11.84
C TRP A 16 -15.74 2.71 -11.66
N TRP A 17 -15.99 1.49 -12.16
CA TRP A 17 -14.96 0.45 -12.18
C TRP A 17 -13.90 0.72 -13.25
N ALA A 18 -14.33 1.12 -14.45
CA ALA A 18 -13.45 1.39 -15.58
C ALA A 18 -12.61 2.65 -15.37
N THR A 19 -13.17 3.68 -14.74
CA THR A 19 -12.49 4.93 -14.40
C THR A 19 -12.96 5.37 -13.01
N PRO A 20 -12.31 4.86 -11.95
CA PRO A 20 -12.62 5.24 -10.59
C PRO A 20 -12.49 6.76 -10.41
N PRO A 21 -13.47 7.43 -9.80
CA PRO A 21 -13.41 8.88 -9.58
C PRO A 21 -12.40 9.24 -8.47
N ASP A 22 -12.09 8.29 -7.59
CA ASP A 22 -11.17 8.47 -6.48
C ASP A 22 -9.74 8.10 -6.89
N GLU A 23 -8.79 8.93 -6.45
CA GLU A 23 -7.37 8.67 -6.61
C GLU A 23 -6.88 7.70 -5.52
N VAL A 24 -6.32 6.56 -5.93
CA VAL A 24 -5.74 5.59 -5.00
C VAL A 24 -4.28 5.94 -4.77
N LEU A 25 -3.94 6.38 -3.56
CA LEU A 25 -2.55 6.61 -3.16
C LEU A 25 -1.99 5.39 -2.43
N LEU A 26 -0.88 4.85 -2.92
CA LEU A 26 -0.12 3.81 -2.23
C LEU A 26 0.94 4.47 -1.34
N ARG A 27 0.89 4.18 -0.03
CA ARG A 27 1.89 4.62 0.95
C ARG A 27 2.76 3.44 1.37
N VAL A 28 4.05 3.50 1.06
CA VAL A 28 5.02 2.48 1.41
C VAL A 28 5.90 2.96 2.56
N TYR A 29 6.02 2.14 3.60
CA TYR A 29 6.89 2.35 4.75
C TYR A 29 7.97 1.28 4.76
N VAL A 30 9.23 1.69 4.87
CA VAL A 30 10.38 0.78 4.92
C VAL A 30 10.96 0.83 6.33
N PHE A 31 11.24 -0.33 6.92
CA PHE A 31 11.95 -0.41 8.20
C PHE A 31 13.43 -0.68 7.94
N ASN A 32 14.25 0.35 8.12
CA ASN A 32 15.70 0.27 8.00
C ASN A 32 16.30 -0.43 9.22
N VAL A 33 17.07 -1.49 9.00
CA VAL A 33 17.74 -2.24 10.07
C VAL A 33 19.12 -1.63 10.35
N THR A 34 19.34 -1.12 11.56
CA THR A 34 20.57 -0.38 11.90
C THR A 34 21.65 -1.24 12.57
N ASN A 35 21.31 -2.43 13.06
CA ASN A 35 22.23 -3.32 13.78
C ASN A 35 22.39 -4.71 13.12
N GLN A 36 22.29 -4.78 11.78
CA GLN A 36 22.29 -6.05 11.05
C GLN A 36 23.46 -6.98 11.43
N GLN A 37 24.69 -6.47 11.40
CA GLN A 37 25.89 -7.28 11.68
C GLN A 37 25.89 -7.86 13.10
N ASP A 38 25.47 -7.09 14.10
CA ASP A 38 25.44 -7.53 15.50
C ASP A 38 24.32 -8.52 15.78
N PHE A 39 23.23 -8.43 15.02
CA PHE A 39 22.15 -9.41 15.07
C PHE A 39 22.59 -10.73 14.43
N GLU A 40 23.19 -10.68 13.24
CA GLU A 40 23.69 -11.87 12.53
C GLU A 40 24.80 -12.59 13.29
N SER A 41 25.69 -11.84 13.96
CA SER A 41 26.76 -12.42 14.77
C SER A 41 26.30 -12.93 16.14
N GLY A 42 25.02 -12.82 16.48
CA GLY A 42 24.47 -13.20 17.78
C GLY A 42 24.92 -12.32 18.96
N ARG A 43 25.49 -11.14 18.69
CA ARG A 43 25.86 -10.16 19.73
C ARG A 43 24.65 -9.46 20.32
N THR A 44 23.55 -9.41 19.56
CA THR A 44 22.26 -8.87 20.00
C THR A 44 21.14 -9.83 19.66
N ASN A 45 20.12 -9.87 20.53
CA ASN A 45 18.96 -10.78 20.36
C ASN A 45 17.74 -10.07 19.74
N LYS A 46 17.85 -8.78 19.40
CA LYS A 46 16.76 -7.99 18.82
C LYS A 46 17.27 -7.12 17.68
N LEU A 47 16.46 -7.00 16.63
CA LEU A 47 16.70 -6.06 15.54
C LEU A 47 16.34 -4.64 15.99
N HIS A 48 17.22 -3.69 15.68
CA HIS A 48 16.98 -2.26 15.79
C HIS A 48 16.51 -1.77 14.42
N MET A 49 15.29 -1.24 14.38
CA MET A 49 14.66 -0.78 13.16
C MET A 49 14.31 0.70 13.26
N GLN A 50 14.42 1.42 12.15
CA GLN A 50 13.97 2.79 11.99
C GLN A 50 12.99 2.87 10.82
N GLU A 51 11.83 3.47 11.05
CA GLU A 51 10.86 3.70 9.98
C GLU A 51 11.39 4.78 9.01
N VAL A 52 11.26 4.51 7.72
CA VAL A 52 11.62 5.40 6.61
C VAL A 52 10.43 5.46 5.66
N GLY A 53 9.88 6.65 5.50
CA GLY A 53 8.71 6.91 4.65
C GLY A 53 7.75 7.92 5.26
N PRO A 54 6.52 8.03 4.71
CA PRO A 54 6.01 7.24 3.60
C PRO A 54 6.60 7.65 2.23
N PHE A 55 6.86 6.66 1.38
CA PHE A 55 7.00 6.86 -0.05
C PHE A 55 5.61 6.76 -0.69
N ILE A 56 5.18 7.81 -1.38
CA ILE A 56 3.82 7.93 -1.91
C ILE A 56 3.84 7.75 -3.42
N PHE A 57 3.07 6.79 -3.92
CA PHE A 57 2.83 6.55 -5.35
C PHE A 57 1.37 6.85 -5.68
N ARG A 58 1.17 7.46 -6.85
CA ARG A 58 -0.12 7.74 -7.48
C ARG A 58 -0.29 6.84 -8.69
#